data_AF-A0A520H9I0-F1
#
_entry.id   AF-A0A520H9I0-F1
#
_cell.length_a   1.000
_cell.length_b   1.000
_cell.length_c   1.000
_cell.angle_alpha   90.00
_cell.angle_beta   90.00
_cell.angle_gamma   90.00
#
_symmetry.space_group_name_H-M   'P 1'
#
loop_
_entity.id
_entity.type
_entity.pdbx_description
1 polymer ?
#
loop_
_entity_poly.entity_id
_entity_poly.type
_entity_poly.pdbx_seq_one_letter_code
_entity_poly.pdbx_strand_id
1 'polypeptide(L)'
;SNKGTYHPLSLTPTILLPGADGGAEWGGAAVDPQGILYVNSNEMPWIFSLSENRKDERGKLSAGHLLYNNTCTTCHGDELKGNPASGFPSLVNIKARVTRKEITRLITNGRGMMPGFSQLSAIEKQRIIDFLFNEEKTEAPSFLAGSKDSGPAVPYKFNGYDKFLDNNGYPAISPPWGTLTAIDMNTGKHLWKRTIGEFKELSAKGIPPTGTENYGGPVVTAGGLLFIAATKDGMFRAFDKKTGIQLWETALPAAGYATPSTYEVKGKQYVVIACGGTKLGTKKGDSYVAFAL
;
A
#
# COMPACT_ATOMS: atom_id res chain seq x y z
N SER A 1 10.60 -18.65 -28.35
CA SER A 1 10.17 -17.30 -28.78
C SER A 1 10.86 -16.29 -27.89
N ASN A 2 11.51 -15.28 -28.50
CA ASN A 2 12.20 -14.20 -27.78
C ASN A 2 11.19 -13.44 -26.94
N LYS A 3 11.21 -13.72 -25.65
CA LYS A 3 10.32 -13.18 -24.65
C LYS A 3 11.08 -12.05 -23.95
N GLY A 4 10.90 -10.81 -24.42
CA GLY A 4 11.54 -9.61 -23.83
C GLY A 4 10.96 -9.27 -22.45
N THR A 5 11.58 -8.33 -21.74
CA THR A 5 11.31 -7.96 -20.32
C THR A 5 9.85 -7.60 -20.00
N TYR A 6 9.02 -7.31 -21.01
CA TYR A 6 7.62 -6.92 -20.84
C TYR A 6 6.68 -7.99 -21.38
N HIS A 7 6.28 -8.93 -20.51
CA HIS A 7 5.23 -9.89 -20.80
C HIS A 7 3.86 -9.32 -20.48
N PRO A 8 2.91 -9.32 -21.43
CA PRO A 8 1.53 -9.01 -21.08
C PRO A 8 1.03 -10.06 -20.08
N LEU A 9 0.12 -9.62 -19.20
CA LEU A 9 -0.52 -10.52 -18.26
C LEU A 9 -1.28 -11.62 -19.00
N SER A 10 -1.29 -12.82 -18.42
CA SER A 10 -1.91 -14.00 -19.02
C SER A 10 -2.61 -14.84 -17.94
N LEU A 11 -3.22 -15.94 -18.35
CA LEU A 11 -3.77 -16.94 -17.42
C LEU A 11 -2.67 -17.63 -16.59
N THR A 12 -1.41 -17.59 -17.05
CA THR A 12 -0.26 -18.04 -16.26
C THR A 12 0.20 -16.93 -15.32
N PRO A 13 0.27 -17.21 -13.99
CA PRO A 13 0.81 -16.26 -13.03
C PRO A 13 2.24 -15.83 -13.35
N THR A 14 2.50 -14.53 -13.24
CA THR A 14 3.81 -13.91 -13.48
C THR A 14 4.28 -13.20 -12.22
N ILE A 15 5.54 -13.40 -11.85
CA ILE A 15 6.17 -12.63 -10.77
C ILE A 15 6.59 -11.28 -11.34
N LEU A 16 6.09 -10.20 -10.75
CA LEU A 16 6.48 -8.83 -11.00
C LEU A 16 7.51 -8.41 -9.94
N LEU A 17 8.67 -7.92 -10.40
CA LEU A 17 9.75 -7.42 -9.56
C LEU A 17 10.47 -6.22 -10.24
N PRO A 18 10.60 -5.05 -9.58
CA PRO A 18 9.92 -4.69 -8.34
C PRO A 18 8.39 -4.76 -8.52
N GLY A 19 7.68 -5.22 -7.49
CA GLY A 19 6.23 -5.39 -7.54
C GLY A 19 5.46 -4.08 -7.51
N ALA A 20 4.13 -4.14 -7.38
CA ALA A 20 3.26 -2.96 -7.48
C ALA A 20 3.56 -1.86 -6.45
N ASP A 21 4.01 -2.26 -5.26
CA ASP A 21 4.49 -1.36 -4.20
C ASP A 21 6.03 -1.31 -4.10
N GLY A 22 6.72 -1.87 -5.10
CA GLY A 22 8.17 -2.01 -5.15
C GLY A 22 8.88 -0.77 -5.67
N GLY A 23 10.21 -0.83 -5.67
CA GLY A 23 11.06 0.26 -6.13
C GLY A 23 10.93 1.51 -5.27
N ALA A 24 11.22 2.67 -5.87
CA ALA A 24 11.25 3.97 -5.22
C ALA A 24 9.90 4.73 -5.23
N GLU A 25 8.82 4.10 -5.69
CA GLU A 25 7.60 4.83 -6.10
C GLU A 25 6.74 5.33 -4.92
N TRP A 26 6.76 4.61 -3.80
CA TRP A 26 5.80 4.83 -2.69
C TRP A 26 6.40 5.46 -1.43
N GLY A 27 7.74 5.58 -1.38
CA GLY A 27 8.44 6.29 -0.34
C GLY A 27 8.41 7.80 -0.56
N GLY A 28 8.64 8.25 -1.80
CA GLY A 28 9.07 9.62 -2.04
C GLY A 28 10.55 9.78 -1.69
N ALA A 29 11.08 10.99 -1.91
CA ALA A 29 12.51 11.24 -1.78
C ALA A 29 12.79 12.61 -1.17
N ALA A 30 13.99 12.78 -0.64
CA ALA A 30 14.55 14.06 -0.26
C ALA A 30 15.75 14.38 -1.14
N VAL A 31 15.95 15.66 -1.45
CA VAL A 31 17.13 16.14 -2.18
C VAL A 31 17.78 17.24 -1.37
N ASP A 32 19.11 17.23 -1.28
CA ASP A 32 19.86 18.33 -0.69
C ASP A 32 20.41 19.31 -1.75
N PRO A 33 20.84 20.52 -1.35
CA PRO A 33 21.38 21.51 -2.29
C PRO A 33 22.66 21.09 -3.04
N GLN A 34 23.31 19.99 -2.63
CA GLN A 34 24.49 19.44 -3.30
C GLN A 34 24.10 18.49 -4.44
N GLY A 35 22.79 18.29 -4.67
CA GLY A 35 22.29 17.39 -5.69
C GLY A 35 22.29 15.92 -5.27
N ILE A 36 22.29 15.64 -3.97
CA ILE A 36 22.20 14.26 -3.48
C ILE A 36 20.73 13.91 -3.22
N LEU A 37 20.25 12.87 -3.90
CA LEU A 37 18.92 12.28 -3.74
C LEU A 37 18.97 11.17 -2.68
N TYR A 38 18.10 11.24 -1.70
CA TYR A 38 17.87 10.23 -0.68
C TYR A 38 16.50 9.60 -0.92
N VAL A 39 16.49 8.31 -1.21
CA VAL A 39 15.27 7.61 -1.61
C VAL A 39 15.21 6.22 -0.98
N ASN A 40 14.06 5.90 -0.38
CA ASN A 40 13.78 4.56 0.09
C ASN A 40 13.16 3.70 -1.01
N SER A 41 13.42 2.40 -0.97
CA SER A 41 12.96 1.44 -1.97
C SER A 41 12.48 0.14 -1.32
N ASN A 42 11.45 -0.45 -1.93
CA ASN A 42 10.90 -1.76 -1.58
C ASN A 42 11.33 -2.82 -2.59
N GLU A 43 11.89 -3.93 -2.12
CA GLU A 43 12.09 -5.14 -2.92
C GLU A 43 10.97 -6.11 -2.54
N MET A 44 9.82 -5.97 -3.21
CA MET A 44 8.63 -6.78 -2.94
C MET A 44 8.20 -7.50 -4.22
N PRO A 45 8.20 -8.84 -4.27
CA PRO A 45 7.71 -9.60 -5.41
C PRO A 45 6.18 -9.71 -5.35
N TRP A 46 5.50 -9.55 -6.48
CA TRP A 46 4.04 -9.67 -6.59
C TRP A 46 3.68 -10.69 -7.66
N ILE A 47 2.54 -11.35 -7.52
CA ILE A 47 2.01 -12.29 -8.52
C ILE A 47 0.83 -11.62 -9.21
N PHE A 48 0.97 -11.42 -10.52
CA PHE A 48 -0.10 -10.92 -11.38
C PHE A 48 -0.56 -12.02 -12.34
N SER A 49 -1.88 -12.11 -12.53
CA SER A 49 -2.50 -13.05 -13.46
C SER A 49 -3.87 -12.55 -13.91
N LEU A 50 -4.36 -13.15 -14.99
CA LEU A 50 -5.73 -12.98 -15.47
C LEU A 50 -6.54 -14.25 -15.21
N SER A 51 -7.85 -14.10 -15.09
CA SER A 51 -8.80 -15.19 -15.21
C SER A 51 -9.86 -14.85 -16.25
N GLU A 52 -10.50 -15.86 -16.81
CA GLU A 52 -11.64 -15.65 -17.67
C GLU A 52 -12.80 -15.05 -16.87
N ASN A 53 -13.41 -14.01 -17.42
CA ASN A 53 -14.60 -13.42 -16.83
C ASN A 53 -15.80 -14.31 -17.18
N ARG A 54 -16.36 -15.00 -16.18
CA ARG A 54 -17.50 -15.91 -16.36
C ARG A 54 -18.73 -15.12 -16.85
N LYS A 55 -18.95 -15.09 -18.16
CA LYS A 55 -20.03 -14.33 -18.81
C LYS A 55 -21.44 -14.72 -18.32
N ASP A 56 -21.61 -15.97 -17.86
CA ASP A 56 -22.88 -16.67 -17.68
C ASP A 56 -23.59 -16.38 -16.35
N GLU A 57 -22.91 -15.80 -15.36
CA GLU A 57 -23.53 -15.53 -14.05
C GLU A 57 -24.10 -14.12 -13.92
N ARG A 58 -23.72 -13.17 -14.79
CA ARG A 58 -24.13 -11.76 -14.70
C ARG A 58 -25.65 -11.57 -14.71
N GLY A 59 -26.41 -12.41 -15.40
CA GLY A 59 -27.87 -12.36 -15.43
C GLY A 59 -28.55 -12.85 -14.15
N LYS A 60 -27.81 -13.49 -13.24
CA LYS A 60 -28.31 -14.06 -11.97
C LYS A 60 -27.95 -13.19 -10.76
N LEU A 61 -27.10 -12.18 -10.95
CA LEU A 61 -26.63 -11.30 -9.89
C LEU A 61 -27.60 -10.14 -9.68
N SER A 62 -27.77 -9.75 -8.43
CA SER A 62 -28.43 -8.50 -8.05
C SER A 62 -27.64 -7.29 -8.57
N ALA A 63 -28.29 -6.13 -8.62
CA ALA A 63 -27.66 -4.90 -9.09
C ALA A 63 -26.45 -4.48 -8.24
N GLY A 64 -26.50 -4.65 -6.91
CA GLY A 64 -25.37 -4.33 -6.02
C GLY A 64 -24.24 -5.33 -6.15
N HIS A 65 -24.54 -6.62 -6.32
CA HIS A 65 -23.52 -7.63 -6.61
C HIS A 65 -22.83 -7.36 -7.96
N LEU A 66 -23.57 -6.97 -9.01
CA LEU A 66 -22.95 -6.58 -10.29
C LEU A 66 -22.02 -5.37 -10.14
N LEU A 67 -22.46 -4.34 -9.42
CA LEU A 67 -21.63 -3.17 -9.14
C LEU A 67 -20.39 -3.54 -8.33
N TYR A 68 -20.51 -4.42 -7.33
CA TYR A 68 -19.39 -4.96 -6.57
C TYR A 68 -18.41 -5.72 -7.49
N ASN A 69 -18.91 -6.58 -8.36
CA ASN A 69 -18.09 -7.38 -9.26
C ASN A 69 -17.28 -6.54 -10.24
N ASN A 70 -17.83 -5.42 -10.68
CA ASN A 70 -17.15 -4.51 -11.60
C ASN A 70 -16.15 -3.57 -10.91
N THR A 71 -16.24 -3.40 -9.58
CA THR A 71 -15.56 -2.30 -8.90
C THR A 71 -14.62 -2.73 -7.79
N CYS A 72 -14.93 -3.84 -7.10
CA CYS A 72 -14.34 -4.15 -5.80
C CYS A 72 -13.57 -5.49 -5.78
N THR A 73 -13.90 -6.42 -6.67
CA THR A 73 -13.39 -7.81 -6.67
C THR A 73 -11.89 -7.92 -6.87
N THR A 74 -11.27 -6.99 -7.61
CA THR A 74 -9.80 -6.96 -7.81
C THR A 74 -9.03 -6.91 -6.49
N CYS A 75 -9.60 -6.30 -5.45
CA CYS A 75 -8.95 -6.20 -4.14
C CYS A 75 -9.62 -7.08 -3.08
N HIS A 76 -10.95 -7.17 -3.10
CA HIS A 76 -11.72 -7.85 -2.05
C HIS A 76 -12.15 -9.28 -2.43
N GLY A 77 -11.86 -9.72 -3.65
CA GLY A 77 -12.20 -11.04 -4.17
C GLY A 77 -13.69 -11.22 -4.44
N ASP A 78 -14.03 -12.23 -5.24
CA ASP A 78 -15.43 -12.55 -5.56
C ASP A 78 -16.20 -13.01 -4.30
N GLU A 79 -15.52 -13.70 -3.37
CA GLU A 79 -16.12 -14.24 -2.13
C GLU A 79 -15.99 -13.29 -0.93
N LEU A 80 -15.66 -12.01 -1.14
CA LEU A 80 -15.48 -11.01 -0.09
C LEU A 80 -14.33 -11.31 0.91
N LYS A 81 -13.52 -12.34 0.67
CA LYS A 81 -12.43 -12.77 1.58
C LYS A 81 -11.26 -11.78 1.60
N GLY A 82 -11.08 -10.99 0.55
CA GLY A 82 -9.90 -10.14 0.36
C GLY A 82 -8.60 -10.94 0.36
N ASN A 83 -7.49 -10.22 0.46
CA ASN A 83 -6.17 -10.79 0.70
C ASN A 83 -5.47 -10.00 1.84
N PRO A 84 -5.73 -10.37 3.12
CA PRO A 84 -5.19 -9.64 4.26
C PRO A 84 -3.67 -9.60 4.31
N ALA A 85 -2.98 -10.65 3.82
CA ALA A 85 -1.52 -10.69 3.76
C ALA A 85 -0.96 -9.64 2.81
N SER A 86 -1.69 -9.34 1.73
CA SER A 86 -1.38 -8.25 0.80
C SER A 86 -1.99 -6.90 1.20
N GLY A 87 -2.65 -6.82 2.36
CA GLY A 87 -3.23 -5.58 2.90
C GLY A 87 -4.66 -5.28 2.44
N PHE A 88 -5.33 -6.21 1.75
CA PHE A 88 -6.73 -6.07 1.34
C PHE A 88 -7.66 -6.79 2.32
N PRO A 89 -8.45 -6.07 3.13
CA PRO A 89 -9.23 -6.70 4.19
C PRO A 89 -10.42 -7.50 3.66
N SER A 90 -10.82 -8.51 4.44
CA SER A 90 -12.07 -9.23 4.20
C SER A 90 -13.28 -8.33 4.45
N LEU A 91 -14.26 -8.41 3.54
CA LEU A 91 -15.59 -7.82 3.64
C LEU A 91 -16.66 -8.85 4.08
N VAL A 92 -16.27 -10.10 4.36
CA VAL A 92 -17.18 -11.10 4.94
C VAL A 92 -17.76 -10.56 6.24
N ASN A 93 -19.08 -10.64 6.39
CA ASN A 93 -19.82 -10.18 7.57
C ASN A 93 -19.49 -8.73 7.99
N ILE A 94 -19.24 -7.84 7.02
CA ILE A 94 -18.82 -6.45 7.30
C ILE A 94 -19.83 -5.68 8.17
N LYS A 95 -21.12 -6.01 8.08
CA LYS A 95 -22.20 -5.41 8.89
C LYS A 95 -22.00 -5.52 10.41
N ALA A 96 -21.25 -6.52 10.87
CA ALA A 96 -20.95 -6.70 12.29
C ALA A 96 -19.81 -5.79 12.79
N ARG A 97 -19.05 -5.18 11.87
CA ARG A 97 -17.81 -4.43 12.17
C ARG A 97 -17.88 -2.95 11.80
N VAL A 98 -18.77 -2.59 10.88
CA VAL A 98 -18.84 -1.24 10.29
C VAL A 98 -20.29 -0.84 10.13
N THR A 99 -20.63 0.38 10.52
CA THR A 99 -21.98 0.94 10.33
C THR A 99 -22.22 1.36 8.89
N ARG A 100 -23.49 1.48 8.48
CA ARG A 100 -23.85 2.01 7.14
C ARG A 100 -23.24 3.37 6.84
N LYS A 101 -23.25 4.28 7.82
CA LYS A 101 -22.67 5.62 7.68
C LYS A 101 -21.17 5.56 7.45
N GLU A 102 -20.47 4.69 8.19
CA GLU A 102 -19.02 4.53 8.06
C GLU A 102 -18.65 3.90 6.71
N ILE A 103 -19.33 2.84 6.27
CA ILE A 103 -19.02 2.20 4.99
C ILE A 103 -19.34 3.12 3.81
N THR A 104 -20.40 3.92 3.90
CA THR A 104 -20.71 4.96 2.90
C THR A 104 -19.57 5.97 2.79
N ARG A 105 -19.02 6.41 3.93
CA ARG A 105 -17.86 7.32 3.96
C ARG A 105 -16.61 6.66 3.40
N LEU A 106 -16.35 5.38 3.72
CA LEU A 106 -15.21 4.63 3.21
C LEU A 106 -15.27 4.45 1.70
N ILE A 107 -16.41 4.05 1.14
CA ILE A 107 -16.58 3.91 -0.31
C ILE A 107 -16.43 5.28 -0.99
N THR A 108 -16.91 6.36 -0.37
CA THR A 108 -16.86 7.70 -0.98
C THR A 108 -15.46 8.31 -0.95
N ASN A 109 -14.77 8.24 0.20
CA ASN A 109 -13.53 8.98 0.42
C ASN A 109 -12.28 8.10 0.32
N GLY A 110 -12.44 6.77 0.33
CA GLY A 110 -11.33 5.84 0.47
C GLY A 110 -10.74 5.82 1.89
N ARG A 111 -9.78 4.92 2.10
CA ARG A 111 -8.93 4.86 3.29
C ARG A 111 -7.71 3.99 3.04
N GLY A 112 -6.52 4.48 3.38
CA GLY A 112 -5.28 3.71 3.22
C GLY A 112 -5.02 3.43 1.74
N MET A 113 -4.97 2.15 1.35
CA MET A 113 -4.81 1.73 -0.06
C MET A 113 -6.12 1.76 -0.85
N MET A 114 -7.28 1.80 -0.18
CA MET A 114 -8.58 1.81 -0.86
C MET A 114 -8.87 3.22 -1.39
N PRO A 115 -9.05 3.42 -2.71
CA PRO A 115 -9.40 4.71 -3.28
C PRO A 115 -10.85 5.10 -2.94
N GLY A 116 -11.16 6.39 -3.07
CA GLY A 116 -12.54 6.88 -3.03
C GLY A 116 -13.23 6.72 -4.39
N PHE A 117 -14.44 6.16 -4.40
CA PHE A 117 -15.21 5.90 -5.61
C PHE A 117 -16.16 7.06 -5.90
N SER A 118 -15.59 8.19 -6.32
CA SER A 118 -16.34 9.41 -6.66
C SER A 118 -17.17 9.28 -7.94
N GLN A 119 -16.78 8.37 -8.84
CA GLN A 119 -17.49 8.06 -10.08
C GLN A 119 -18.82 7.34 -9.86
N LEU A 120 -19.02 6.69 -8.71
CA LEU A 120 -20.29 6.03 -8.38
C LEU A 120 -21.29 7.03 -7.83
N SER A 121 -22.51 7.00 -8.35
CA SER A 121 -23.65 7.75 -7.83
C SER A 121 -24.01 7.31 -6.40
N ALA A 122 -24.76 8.15 -5.68
CA ALA A 122 -25.23 7.81 -4.34
C ALA A 122 -26.09 6.52 -4.33
N ILE A 123 -26.88 6.30 -5.37
CA ILE A 123 -27.74 5.11 -5.51
C ILE A 123 -26.89 3.86 -5.74
N GLU A 124 -25.88 3.91 -6.62
CA GLU A 124 -24.97 2.78 -6.86
C GLU A 124 -24.20 2.40 -5.59
N LYS A 125 -23.74 3.39 -4.82
CA LYS A 125 -23.08 3.15 -3.53
C LYS A 125 -24.01 2.44 -2.55
N GLN A 126 -25.27 2.86 -2.44
CA GLN A 126 -26.23 2.18 -1.55
C GLN A 126 -26.50 0.73 -2.00
N ARG A 127 -26.61 0.46 -3.31
CA ARG A 127 -26.77 -0.92 -3.81
C ARG A 127 -25.58 -1.82 -3.44
N ILE A 128 -24.36 -1.32 -3.58
CA ILE A 128 -23.16 -2.07 -3.11
C ILE A 128 -23.24 -2.31 -1.60
N ILE A 129 -23.66 -1.33 -0.82
CA ILE A 129 -23.78 -1.47 0.64
C ILE A 129 -24.85 -2.51 1.00
N ASP A 130 -26.00 -2.48 0.33
CA ASP A 130 -27.08 -3.46 0.53
C ASP A 130 -26.60 -4.87 0.22
N PHE A 131 -25.80 -5.06 -0.84
CA PHE A 131 -25.14 -6.35 -1.15
C PHE A 131 -24.23 -6.79 -0.01
N LEU A 132 -23.30 -5.92 0.40
CA LEU A 132 -22.34 -6.21 1.47
C LEU A 132 -23.01 -6.48 2.82
N PHE A 133 -24.20 -5.94 3.06
CA PHE A 133 -24.97 -6.12 4.29
C PHE A 133 -25.96 -7.29 4.19
N ASN A 134 -26.06 -7.92 3.02
CA ASN A 134 -27.00 -8.99 2.69
C ASN A 134 -28.47 -8.54 2.88
N GLU A 135 -28.77 -7.33 2.43
CA GLU A 135 -30.08 -6.66 2.53
C GLU A 135 -30.66 -6.29 1.15
N GLU A 136 -30.08 -6.80 0.07
CA GLU A 136 -30.60 -6.53 -1.27
C GLU A 136 -32.00 -7.11 -1.45
N LYS A 137 -32.86 -6.30 -2.06
CA LYS A 137 -34.11 -6.82 -2.62
C LYS A 137 -33.77 -7.55 -3.92
N THR A 138 -34.15 -8.82 -4.01
CA THR A 138 -34.08 -9.65 -5.22
C THR A 138 -35.11 -9.20 -6.24
N GLU A 139 -35.04 -7.94 -6.68
CA GLU A 139 -35.72 -7.51 -7.89
C GLU A 139 -34.77 -7.74 -9.06
N ALA A 140 -35.28 -8.41 -10.11
CA ALA A 140 -34.55 -8.56 -11.36
C ALA A 140 -34.08 -7.18 -11.85
N PRO A 141 -32.91 -7.07 -12.51
CA PRO A 141 -32.31 -5.79 -12.87
C PRO A 141 -33.08 -5.08 -13.99
N SER A 142 -34.29 -4.59 -13.71
CA SER A 142 -35.07 -3.72 -14.59
C SER A 142 -34.41 -2.34 -14.75
N PHE A 143 -33.50 -1.97 -13.84
CA PHE A 143 -32.78 -0.70 -13.86
C PHE A 143 -31.56 -0.68 -14.80
N LEU A 144 -31.03 -1.86 -15.19
CA LEU A 144 -30.02 -1.94 -16.26
C LEU A 144 -30.67 -1.89 -17.65
N ALA A 145 -32.00 -1.98 -17.75
CA ALA A 145 -32.70 -1.87 -19.03
C ALA A 145 -32.67 -0.45 -19.63
N GLY A 146 -32.20 0.55 -18.86
CA GLY A 146 -32.04 1.94 -19.30
C GLY A 146 -30.61 2.47 -19.26
N SER A 147 -29.66 1.80 -18.60
CA SER A 147 -28.25 2.20 -18.67
C SER A 147 -27.61 1.56 -19.91
N LYS A 148 -27.24 2.39 -20.89
CA LYS A 148 -26.39 1.99 -22.02
C LYS A 148 -24.95 1.61 -21.62
N ASP A 149 -24.71 1.39 -20.32
CA ASP A 149 -23.39 1.26 -19.70
C ASP A 149 -23.15 -0.12 -19.08
N SER A 150 -23.79 -1.18 -19.59
CA SER A 150 -23.09 -2.45 -19.61
C SER A 150 -21.99 -2.33 -20.66
N GLY A 151 -20.86 -1.73 -20.29
CA GLY A 151 -19.69 -1.62 -21.15
C GLY A 151 -19.33 -2.97 -21.80
N PRO A 152 -18.49 -2.98 -22.84
CA PRO A 152 -18.18 -4.19 -23.59
C PRO A 152 -17.81 -5.33 -22.64
N ALA A 153 -18.36 -6.53 -22.90
CA ALA A 153 -18.11 -7.69 -22.06
C ALA A 153 -16.59 -7.97 -21.99
N VAL A 154 -15.98 -7.65 -20.85
CA VAL A 154 -14.53 -7.83 -20.66
C VAL A 154 -14.27 -9.33 -20.52
N PRO A 155 -13.58 -10.00 -21.46
CA PRO A 155 -13.44 -11.45 -21.47
C PRO A 155 -12.47 -11.98 -20.39
N TYR A 156 -11.59 -11.12 -19.88
CA TYR A 156 -10.63 -11.44 -18.85
C TYR A 156 -10.72 -10.43 -17.72
N LYS A 157 -10.52 -10.88 -16.49
CA LYS A 157 -10.39 -10.01 -15.32
C LYS A 157 -9.00 -10.16 -14.73
N PHE A 158 -8.48 -9.05 -14.21
CA PHE A 158 -7.25 -9.06 -13.43
C PHE A 158 -7.53 -9.70 -12.08
N ASN A 159 -6.74 -10.71 -11.70
CA ASN A 159 -6.96 -11.50 -10.49
C ASN A 159 -6.62 -10.73 -9.20
N GLY A 160 -5.96 -9.58 -9.34
CA GLY A 160 -5.68 -8.69 -8.23
C GLY A 160 -4.22 -8.63 -7.86
N TYR A 161 -4.04 -8.13 -6.65
CA TYR A 161 -2.81 -7.55 -6.15
C TYR A 161 -2.22 -8.46 -5.07
N ASP A 162 -1.60 -9.56 -5.48
CA ASP A 162 -1.11 -10.57 -4.55
C ASP A 162 0.40 -10.44 -4.34
N LYS A 163 0.84 -10.29 -3.10
CA LYS A 163 2.26 -10.38 -2.76
C LYS A 163 2.73 -11.83 -2.84
N PHE A 164 3.93 -12.05 -3.38
CA PHE A 164 4.57 -13.35 -3.37
C PHE A 164 5.29 -13.56 -2.03
N LEU A 165 4.61 -14.23 -1.12
CA LEU A 165 5.07 -14.44 0.25
C LEU A 165 5.40 -15.91 0.51
N ASP A 166 6.30 -16.16 1.47
CA ASP A 166 6.59 -17.49 1.99
C ASP A 166 5.48 -17.96 2.96
N ASN A 167 5.62 -19.18 3.48
CA ASN A 167 4.65 -19.76 4.42
C ASN A 167 4.55 -19.00 5.75
N ASN A 168 5.50 -18.12 6.06
CA ASN A 168 5.51 -17.28 7.26
C ASN A 168 4.98 -15.87 6.98
N GLY A 169 4.62 -15.54 5.74
CA GLY A 169 4.15 -14.23 5.33
C GLY A 169 5.25 -13.21 5.04
N TYR A 170 6.51 -13.64 4.91
CA TYR A 170 7.63 -12.79 4.48
C TYR A 170 7.75 -12.77 2.95
N PRO A 171 8.38 -11.75 2.35
CA PRO A 171 8.63 -11.75 0.91
C PRO A 171 9.45 -12.98 0.49
N ALA A 172 8.96 -13.73 -0.50
CA ALA A 172 9.59 -14.97 -0.97
C ALA A 172 10.81 -14.74 -1.89
N ILE A 173 11.63 -13.74 -1.55
CA ILE A 173 12.92 -13.42 -2.15
C ILE A 173 13.94 -13.11 -1.05
N SER A 174 15.22 -13.20 -1.36
CA SER A 174 16.28 -12.87 -0.40
C SER A 174 16.20 -11.38 0.02
N PRO A 175 16.44 -11.06 1.31
CA PRO A 175 16.55 -9.68 1.78
C PRO A 175 17.81 -8.98 1.20
N PRO A 176 17.88 -7.63 1.21
CA PRO A 176 16.98 -6.72 1.94
C PRO A 176 15.69 -6.37 1.20
N TRP A 177 14.56 -6.39 1.91
CA TRP A 177 13.24 -6.03 1.38
C TRP A 177 12.93 -4.53 1.43
N GLY A 178 13.69 -3.78 2.23
CA GLY A 178 13.53 -2.35 2.40
C GLY A 178 14.88 -1.67 2.55
N THR A 179 15.13 -0.63 1.76
CA THR A 179 16.41 0.06 1.75
C THR A 179 16.27 1.57 1.64
N LEU A 180 17.29 2.30 2.08
CA LEU A 180 17.48 3.73 1.90
C LEU A 180 18.79 3.95 1.14
N THR A 181 18.75 4.71 0.06
CA THR A 181 19.89 4.91 -0.83
C THR A 181 20.15 6.41 -1.02
N ALA A 182 21.42 6.80 -0.97
CA ALA A 182 21.86 8.11 -1.45
C ALA A 182 22.45 7.98 -2.86
N ILE A 183 22.01 8.86 -3.75
CA ILE A 183 22.39 8.89 -5.15
C ILE A 183 22.86 10.31 -5.49
N ASP A 184 24.06 10.45 -6.03
CA ASP A 184 24.50 11.71 -6.61
C ASP A 184 23.80 11.90 -7.96
N MET A 185 22.91 12.89 -8.05
CA MET A 185 22.12 13.13 -9.26
C MET A 185 22.94 13.68 -10.43
N ASN A 186 24.14 14.20 -10.17
CA ASN A 186 25.03 14.67 -11.24
C ASN A 186 25.73 13.51 -11.95
N THR A 187 25.99 12.42 -11.23
CA THR A 187 26.76 11.27 -11.75
C THR A 187 25.95 9.98 -11.88
N GLY A 188 24.77 9.91 -11.26
CA GLY A 188 23.95 8.69 -11.16
C GLY A 188 24.53 7.64 -10.20
N LYS A 189 25.61 7.94 -9.46
CA LYS A 189 26.28 6.97 -8.60
C LYS A 189 25.57 6.82 -7.26
N HIS A 190 25.43 5.58 -6.81
CA HIS A 190 25.05 5.30 -5.43
C HIS A 190 26.22 5.65 -4.50
N LEU A 191 26.01 6.60 -3.60
CA LEU A 191 27.00 6.99 -2.59
C LEU A 191 27.01 5.99 -1.43
N TRP A 192 25.81 5.57 -1.01
CA TRP A 192 25.62 4.52 -0.01
C TRP A 192 24.22 3.92 -0.14
N LYS A 193 24.07 2.68 0.35
CA LYS A 193 22.79 1.97 0.48
C LYS A 193 22.73 1.30 1.85
N ARG A 194 21.58 1.40 2.53
CA ARG A 194 21.36 0.86 3.88
C ARG A 194 20.05 0.10 3.93
N THR A 195 20.03 -1.01 4.64
CA THR A 195 18.79 -1.73 4.95
C THR A 195 18.03 -0.96 6.02
N ILE A 196 16.73 -0.75 5.81
CA ILE A 196 15.84 -0.11 6.80
C ILE A 196 14.63 -0.99 7.09
N GLY A 197 14.31 -1.10 8.37
CA GLY A 197 13.25 -1.97 8.84
C GLY A 197 13.77 -3.30 9.37
N GLU A 198 13.15 -3.79 10.44
CA GLU A 198 13.44 -5.10 11.01
C GLU A 198 12.18 -5.90 11.32
N PHE A 199 12.32 -7.23 11.28
CA PHE A 199 11.41 -8.15 11.93
C PHE A 199 12.09 -8.67 13.19
N LYS A 200 11.63 -8.21 14.36
CA LYS A 200 12.28 -8.52 15.66
C LYS A 200 12.38 -10.01 15.91
N GLU A 201 11.38 -10.77 15.45
CA GLU A 201 11.33 -12.22 15.51
C GLU A 201 12.38 -12.92 14.64
N LEU A 202 12.86 -12.29 13.56
CA LEU A 202 13.96 -12.79 12.74
C LEU A 202 15.30 -12.42 13.38
N SER A 203 15.43 -11.19 13.88
CA SER A 203 16.63 -10.73 14.59
C SER A 203 16.87 -11.53 15.88
N ALA A 204 15.83 -11.90 16.61
CA ALA A 204 15.90 -12.79 17.77
C ALA A 204 16.45 -14.19 17.44
N LYS A 205 16.39 -14.61 16.16
CA LYS A 205 16.98 -15.86 15.66
C LYS A 205 18.39 -15.67 15.10
N GLY A 206 19.00 -14.50 15.29
CA GLY A 206 20.33 -14.18 14.79
C GLY A 206 20.38 -13.80 13.30
N ILE A 207 19.21 -13.57 12.67
CA ILE A 207 19.16 -13.12 11.27
C ILE A 207 19.44 -11.60 11.24
N PRO A 208 20.41 -11.13 10.43
CA PRO A 208 20.66 -9.70 10.28
C PRO A 208 19.42 -8.93 9.82
N PRO A 209 19.37 -7.59 10.01
CA PRO A 209 18.24 -6.79 9.56
C PRO A 209 17.88 -7.07 8.09
N THR A 210 16.66 -7.56 7.87
CA THR A 210 16.17 -8.00 6.56
C THR A 210 15.54 -6.87 5.77
N GLY A 211 15.32 -5.71 6.39
CA GLY A 211 14.48 -4.67 5.83
C GLY A 211 13.00 -5.02 5.96
N THR A 212 12.16 -3.99 5.88
CA THR A 212 10.70 -4.14 5.77
C THR A 212 10.18 -3.28 4.64
N GLU A 213 9.00 -3.60 4.12
CA GLU A 213 8.26 -2.62 3.32
C GLU A 213 8.18 -1.28 4.04
N ASN A 214 8.42 -0.24 3.26
CA ASN A 214 8.51 1.12 3.72
C ASN A 214 7.65 2.05 2.86
N TYR A 215 6.91 2.94 3.51
CA TYR A 215 6.06 3.96 2.89
C TYR A 215 6.28 5.30 3.57
N GLY A 216 6.28 6.37 2.79
CA GLY A 216 6.69 7.69 3.27
C GLY A 216 8.19 7.90 3.12
N GLY A 217 8.55 9.18 2.99
CA GLY A 217 9.85 9.58 2.48
C GLY A 217 10.76 10.08 3.59
N PRO A 218 12.05 10.25 3.29
CA PRO A 218 12.95 10.91 4.22
C PRO A 218 12.78 12.44 4.18
N VAL A 219 13.34 13.12 5.18
CA VAL A 219 13.65 14.55 5.13
C VAL A 219 15.12 14.77 5.48
N VAL A 220 15.82 15.63 4.74
CA VAL A 220 17.23 15.95 4.95
C VAL A 220 17.38 17.38 5.50
N THR A 221 18.26 17.56 6.49
CA THR A 221 18.53 18.87 7.10
C THR A 221 19.87 19.45 6.61
N ALA A 222 19.99 20.78 6.70
CA ALA A 222 21.26 21.47 6.42
C ALA A 222 22.39 21.04 7.37
N GLY A 223 22.04 20.60 8.59
CA GLY A 223 22.97 20.10 9.60
C GLY A 223 23.54 18.70 9.33
N GLY A 224 23.16 18.06 8.21
CA GLY A 224 23.71 16.76 7.82
C GLY A 224 22.92 15.54 8.33
N LEU A 225 21.73 15.75 8.90
CA LEU A 225 20.87 14.67 9.37
C LEU A 225 19.80 14.32 8.34
N LEU A 226 19.50 13.03 8.22
CA LEU A 226 18.45 12.48 7.37
C LEU A 226 17.47 11.68 8.25
N PHE A 227 16.21 12.08 8.27
CA PHE A 227 15.18 11.47 9.12
C PHE A 227 14.17 10.67 8.31
N ILE A 228 13.78 9.48 8.78
CA ILE A 228 12.77 8.63 8.13
C ILE A 228 12.09 7.69 9.14
N ALA A 229 10.76 7.54 9.02
CA ALA A 229 9.93 6.67 9.87
C ALA A 229 9.31 5.45 9.15
N ALA A 230 9.50 5.39 7.83
CA ALA A 230 8.66 4.72 6.84
C ALA A 230 8.38 3.21 7.03
N THR A 231 9.08 2.54 7.94
CA THR A 231 9.18 1.09 8.04
C THR A 231 8.06 0.46 8.87
N LYS A 232 7.76 -0.82 8.59
CA LYS A 232 6.71 -1.58 9.28
C LYS A 232 6.94 -1.77 10.77
N ASP A 233 8.20 -1.75 11.21
CA ASP A 233 8.59 -1.88 12.62
C ASP A 233 8.22 -0.67 13.49
N GLY A 234 7.74 0.44 12.89
CA GLY A 234 7.27 1.61 13.61
C GLY A 234 8.36 2.44 14.28
N MET A 235 9.60 2.36 13.77
CA MET A 235 10.73 3.14 14.29
C MET A 235 10.91 4.44 13.52
N PHE A 236 11.27 5.53 14.22
CA PHE A 236 11.76 6.77 13.62
C PHE A 236 13.26 6.85 13.75
N ARG A 237 13.95 7.11 12.64
CA ARG A 237 15.42 6.99 12.54
C ARG A 237 16.05 8.27 12.04
N ALA A 238 17.26 8.54 12.52
CA ALA A 238 18.15 9.59 12.01
C ALA A 238 19.44 8.96 11.49
N PHE A 239 19.88 9.40 10.33
CA PHE A 239 21.11 8.97 9.68
C PHE A 239 22.03 10.16 9.41
N ASP A 240 23.34 9.91 9.45
CA ASP A 240 24.32 10.82 8.85
C ASP A 240 24.11 10.80 7.32
N LYS A 241 23.82 11.96 6.73
CA LYS A 241 23.46 12.04 5.30
C LYS A 241 24.60 11.65 4.36
N LYS A 242 25.87 11.76 4.80
CA LYS A 242 27.04 11.53 3.96
C LYS A 242 27.43 10.05 3.94
N THR A 243 27.31 9.38 5.08
CA THR A 243 27.76 8.00 5.28
C THR A 243 26.62 6.99 5.32
N GLY A 244 25.39 7.44 5.54
CA GLY A 244 24.24 6.58 5.79
C GLY A 244 24.35 5.80 7.11
N ILE A 245 25.24 6.19 8.04
CA ILE A 245 25.31 5.54 9.35
C ILE A 245 24.09 5.98 10.17
N GLN A 246 23.37 5.01 10.75
CA GLN A 246 22.29 5.31 11.68
C GLN A 246 22.88 5.91 12.95
N LEU A 247 22.47 7.13 13.30
CA LEU A 247 22.95 7.86 14.47
C LEU A 247 22.00 7.71 15.66
N TRP A 248 20.70 7.55 15.38
CA TRP A 248 19.67 7.51 16.40
C TRP A 248 18.40 6.83 15.88
N GLU A 249 17.65 6.21 16.79
CA GLU A 249 16.30 5.74 16.52
C GLU A 249 15.42 5.77 17.78
N THR A 250 14.10 5.79 17.58
CA THR A 250 13.12 5.61 18.66
C THR A 250 11.85 4.92 18.16
N ALA A 251 11.13 4.27 19.06
CA ALA A 251 9.84 3.68 18.76
C ALA A 251 8.74 4.75 18.73
N LEU A 252 7.90 4.73 17.70
CA LEU A 252 6.73 5.58 17.61
C LEU A 252 5.49 4.91 18.24
N PRO A 253 4.49 5.69 18.71
CA PRO A 253 3.24 5.15 19.25
C PRO A 253 2.43 4.32 18.23
N ALA A 254 2.61 4.64 16.94
CA ALA A 254 2.16 3.90 15.77
C ALA A 254 3.09 4.20 14.58
N ALA A 255 3.18 3.31 13.60
CA ALA A 255 4.10 3.47 12.47
C ALA A 255 3.83 4.75 11.67
N GLY A 256 4.91 5.46 11.32
CA GLY A 256 4.86 6.70 10.55
C GLY A 256 5.07 6.45 9.06
N TYR A 257 4.01 6.45 8.28
CA TYR A 257 4.05 6.26 6.82
C TYR A 257 4.00 7.56 6.01
N ALA A 258 4.24 8.69 6.67
CA ALA A 258 4.32 10.01 6.05
C ALA A 258 5.77 10.45 5.96
N THR A 259 6.05 11.40 5.07
CA THR A 259 7.33 12.13 5.08
C THR A 259 7.36 13.04 6.31
N PRO A 260 8.39 12.99 7.17
CA PRO A 260 8.52 13.93 8.28
C PRO A 260 8.65 15.37 7.79
N SER A 261 8.22 16.32 8.61
CA SER A 261 8.37 17.75 8.34
C SER A 261 9.30 18.40 9.37
N THR A 262 9.99 19.48 8.99
CA THR A 262 10.77 20.30 9.92
C THR A 262 10.17 21.69 10.04
N TYR A 263 10.25 22.28 11.24
CA TYR A 263 9.77 23.62 11.52
C TYR A 263 10.61 24.25 12.64
N GLU A 264 10.52 25.58 12.78
CA GLU A 264 11.21 26.32 13.83
C GLU A 264 10.21 27.05 14.73
N VAL A 265 10.47 27.04 16.03
CA VAL A 265 9.75 27.87 17.01
C VAL A 265 10.77 28.56 17.91
N LYS A 266 10.77 29.90 17.90
CA LYS A 266 11.66 30.73 18.74
C LYS A 266 13.15 30.36 18.58
N GLY A 267 13.63 30.18 17.34
CA GLY A 267 15.04 29.85 17.08
C GLY A 267 15.41 28.39 17.33
N LYS A 268 14.46 27.52 17.72
CA LYS A 268 14.69 26.10 17.93
C LYS A 268 14.04 25.28 16.83
N GLN A 269 14.82 24.45 16.15
CA GLN A 269 14.34 23.57 15.09
C GLN A 269 13.74 22.29 15.66
N TYR A 270 12.72 21.79 15.00
CA TYR A 270 12.02 20.56 15.33
C TYR A 270 11.80 19.72 14.09
N VAL A 271 11.71 18.41 14.27
CA VAL A 271 11.22 17.46 13.28
C VAL A 271 9.96 16.78 13.82
N VAL A 272 8.92 16.68 12.99
CA VAL A 272 7.62 16.09 13.37
C VAL A 272 7.20 15.02 12.37
N ILE A 273 6.56 13.98 12.89
CA ILE A 273 6.03 12.86 12.11
C ILE A 273 4.60 12.53 12.54
N ALA A 274 3.74 12.25 11.55
CA ALA A 274 2.40 11.73 11.77
C ALA A 274 2.44 10.22 12.00
N CYS A 275 1.90 9.77 13.14
CA CYS A 275 1.87 8.38 13.57
C CYS A 275 0.47 7.78 13.34
N GLY A 276 0.10 7.61 12.06
CA GLY A 276 -1.22 7.08 11.68
C GLY A 276 -1.32 5.55 11.65
N GLY A 277 -0.19 4.86 11.39
CA GLY A 277 -0.12 3.40 11.24
C GLY A 277 -1.12 2.84 10.22
N THR A 278 -1.83 1.76 10.59
CA THR A 278 -2.85 1.06 9.78
C THR A 278 -2.33 0.35 8.52
N LYS A 279 -1.47 0.99 7.73
CA LYS A 279 -0.87 0.38 6.54
C LYS A 279 -0.02 -0.82 6.95
N LEU A 280 0.07 -1.82 6.07
CA LEU A 280 0.79 -3.08 6.32
C LEU A 280 0.34 -3.85 7.58
N GLY A 281 -0.88 -3.60 8.06
CA GLY A 281 -1.41 -4.24 9.27
C GLY A 281 -0.81 -3.72 10.57
N THR A 282 -0.12 -2.58 10.54
CA THR A 282 0.44 -1.99 11.77
C THR A 282 -0.62 -1.38 12.67
N LYS A 283 -0.27 -1.22 13.96
CA LYS A 283 -1.12 -0.60 14.98
C LYS A 283 -1.67 0.74 14.49
N LYS A 284 -2.98 0.96 14.68
CA LYS A 284 -3.64 2.23 14.36
C LYS A 284 -3.16 3.33 15.31
N GLY A 285 -3.00 4.54 14.79
CA GLY A 285 -2.73 5.73 15.59
C GLY A 285 -3.34 6.99 14.97
N ASP A 286 -3.32 8.07 15.74
CA ASP A 286 -3.90 9.37 15.42
C ASP A 286 -3.09 10.52 16.03
N SER A 287 -1.80 10.29 16.30
CA SER A 287 -0.93 11.24 16.99
C SER A 287 0.14 11.83 16.07
N TYR A 288 0.68 12.98 16.47
CA TYR A 288 1.90 13.56 15.91
C TYR A 288 2.97 13.56 17.00
N VAL A 289 4.20 13.20 16.64
CA VAL A 289 5.35 13.22 17.55
C VAL A 289 6.38 14.19 17.02
N ALA A 290 6.78 15.16 17.85
CA ALA A 290 7.79 16.17 17.52
C ALA A 290 9.04 16.01 18.38
N PHE A 291 10.20 16.15 17.76
CA PHE A 291 11.51 16.05 18.38
C PHE A 291 12.25 17.37 18.17
N ALA A 292 12.88 17.87 19.23
CA ALA A 292 13.78 19.00 19.16
C ALA A 292 15.11 18.60 18.53
N LEU A 293 15.65 19.44 17.65
CA LEU A 293 17.02 19.35 17.13
C LEU A 293 17.97 20.24 17.92
#